data_AF-A0A9E0ZF69-F1
#
_entry.id   AF-A0A9E0ZF69-F1
#
_cell.length_a   1.000
_cell.length_b   1.000
_cell.length_c   1.000
_cell.angle_alpha   90.00
_cell.angle_beta   90.00
_cell.angle_gamma   90.00
#
_symmetry.space_group_name_H-M   'P 1'
#
loop_
_entity.id
_entity.type
_entity.pdbx_description
1 polymer ?
#
loop_
_entity_poly.entity_id
_entity_poly.type
_entity_poly.pdbx_seq_one_letter_code
_entity_poly.pdbx_strand_id
1 'polypeptide(L)' 'MPRTRKPIKVKEPIRLRTKELANGSKSLYLDIYRNGKRTYEYLKMYLIPETDRNARQQNETTMAAAN' A
#
# COMPACT_ATOMS: atom_id res chain seq x y z
N MET A 1 -32.91 -20.47 18.67
CA MET A 1 -31.46 -20.52 18.96
C MET A 1 -30.85 -19.16 18.69
N PRO A 2 -30.16 -18.52 19.65
CA PRO A 2 -29.52 -17.22 19.41
C PRO A 2 -28.36 -17.39 18.42
N ARG A 3 -28.41 -16.68 17.29
CA ARG A 3 -27.27 -16.60 16.34
C ARG A 3 -26.10 -15.94 17.05
N THR A 4 -25.08 -16.71 17.38
CA THR A 4 -23.78 -16.18 17.83
C THR A 4 -23.23 -15.24 16.76
N ARG A 5 -23.19 -13.94 17.05
CA ARG A 5 -22.58 -12.95 16.16
C ARG A 5 -21.08 -13.23 16.11
N LYS A 6 -20.57 -13.56 14.92
CA LYS A 6 -19.12 -13.72 14.70
C LYS A 6 -18.43 -12.41 15.09
N PRO A 7 -17.34 -12.44 15.89
CA PRO A 7 -16.58 -11.24 16.18
C PRO A 7 -16.11 -10.62 14.86
N ILE A 8 -16.43 -9.35 14.66
CA ILE A 8 -16.01 -8.62 13.46
C ILE A 8 -14.50 -8.49 13.56
N LYS A 9 -13.78 -9.26 12.73
CA LYS A 9 -12.33 -9.16 12.61
C LYS A 9 -12.04 -7.71 12.18
N VAL A 10 -11.50 -6.92 13.09
CA VAL A 10 -11.13 -5.53 12.81
C VAL A 10 -10.12 -5.58 11.68
N LYS A 11 -10.53 -5.08 10.52
CA LYS A 11 -9.66 -4.99 9.35
C LYS A 11 -8.46 -4.13 9.75
N GLU A 12 -7.25 -4.52 9.35
CA GLU A 12 -6.06 -3.68 9.55
C GLU A 12 -6.40 -2.25 9.13
N PRO A 13 -6.21 -1.25 10.02
CA PRO A 13 -6.71 0.10 9.76
C PRO A 13 -6.02 0.74 8.56
N ILE A 14 -4.82 0.29 8.20
CA ILE A 14 -4.00 0.82 7.11
C ILE A 14 -3.22 -0.33 6.46
N ARG A 15 -3.18 -0.37 5.13
CA ARG A 15 -2.34 -1.30 4.36
C ARG A 15 -1.59 -0.57 3.25
N LEU A 16 -0.27 -0.79 3.15
CA LEU A 16 0.51 -0.30 2.02
C LEU A 16 0.20 -1.12 0.77
N ARG A 17 -0.03 -0.45 -0.36
CA ARG A 17 -0.29 -1.06 -1.66
C ARG A 17 0.47 -0.33 -2.77
N THR A 18 0.62 -1.00 -3.91
CA THR A 18 1.22 -0.46 -5.13
C THR A 18 0.18 -0.31 -6.23
N LYS A 19 0.31 0.75 -7.04
CA LYS A 19 -0.49 0.99 -8.25
C LYS A 19 0.47 1.19 -9.42
N GLU A 20 0.26 0.45 -10.50
CA GLU A 20 1.02 0.65 -11.74
C GLU A 20 0.55 1.93 -12.44
N LEU A 21 1.52 2.74 -12.87
CA LEU A 21 1.31 3.96 -13.64
C LEU A 21 1.58 3.68 -15.12
N ALA A 22 1.02 4.53 -16.00
CA ALA A 22 1.17 4.40 -17.44
C ALA A 22 2.63 4.48 -17.93
N ASN A 23 3.52 5.08 -17.14
CA ASN A 23 4.95 5.17 -17.40
C ASN A 23 5.75 3.91 -16.98
N GLY A 24 5.08 2.84 -16.51
CA GLY A 24 5.73 1.62 -16.03
C GLY A 24 6.27 1.68 -14.60
N SER A 25 6.14 2.82 -13.91
CA SER A 25 6.49 2.94 -12.49
C SER A 25 5.34 2.49 -11.59
N LYS A 26 5.62 2.12 -10.34
CA LYS A 26 4.61 1.75 -9.35
C LYS A 26 4.54 2.80 -8.26
N SER A 27 3.39 3.45 -8.09
CA SER A 27 3.16 4.39 -6.99
C SER A 27 2.72 3.64 -5.73
N LEU A 28 3.32 4.00 -4.59
CA LEU A 28 2.93 3.51 -3.27
C LEU A 28 1.79 4.37 -2.70
N TYR A 29 0.77 3.70 -2.16
CA TYR A 29 -0.36 4.34 -1.51
C TYR A 29 -0.81 3.55 -0.28
N LEU A 30 -1.37 4.27 0.69
CA LEU A 30 -2.01 3.71 1.86
C LEU A 30 -3.49 3.48 1.56
N ASP A 31 -3.94 2.24 1.75
CA ASP A 31 -5.34 1.84 1.78
C ASP A 31 -5.80 1.87 3.24
N ILE A 32 -6.45 2.96 3.63
CA ILE A 32 -6.86 3.22 5.01
C ILE A 32 -8.33 2.86 5.15
N TYR A 33 -8.62 1.96 6.08
CA TYR A 33 -9.98 1.56 6.45
C TYR A 33 -10.28 1.99 7.89
N ARG A 34 -10.90 3.16 8.03
CA ARG A 34 -11.22 3.76 9.34
C ARG A 34 -12.70 4.12 9.42
N ASN A 35 -13.37 3.69 10.49
CA ASN A 35 -14.77 4.02 10.78
C ASN A 35 -15.74 3.68 9.63
N GLY A 36 -15.53 2.54 8.96
CA GLY A 36 -16.36 2.09 7.83
C GLY A 36 -16.13 2.86 6.52
N LYS A 37 -15.25 3.86 6.50
CA LYS A 37 -14.84 4.60 5.31
C LYS A 37 -13.48 4.11 4.82
N ARG A 38 -13.36 3.96 3.50
CA ARG A 38 -12.12 3.63 2.81
C ARG A 38 -11.55 4.89 2.18
N THR A 39 -10.32 5.25 2.53
CA THR A 39 -9.59 6.40 1.97
C THR A 39 -8.27 5.93 1.41
N TYR A 40 -7.82 6.60 0.34
CA TYR A 40 -6.53 6.33 -0.29
C TYR A 40 -5.64 7.56 -0.13
N GLU A 41 -4.43 7.35 0.37
CA GLU A 41 -3.42 8.41 0.52
C GLU A 41 -2.17 8.03 -0.26
N TYR A 42 -1.80 8.86 -1.24
CA TYR A 42 -0.65 8.61 -2.10
C TYR A 42 0.61 9.17 -1.45
N LEU A 43 1.60 8.31 -1.20
CA LEU A 43 2.84 8.69 -0.51
C LEU A 43 3.80 9.49 -1.38
N LYS A 44 3.48 9.69 -2.67
CA LYS A 44 4.37 10.26 -3.70
C LYS A 44 5.73 9.54 -3.81
N MET A 45 5.78 8.31 -3.30
CA MET A 45 6.88 7.38 -3.48
C MET A 45 6.58 6.51 -4.70
N TYR A 46 7.56 6.37 -5.58
CA TYR A 46 7.43 5.64 -6.84
C TYR A 46 8.56 4.62 -6.94
N LEU A 47 8.22 3.39 -7.30
CA LEU A 47 9.17 2.35 -7.69
C LEU A 47 9.37 2.44 -9.19
N ILE A 48 10.61 2.62 -9.61
CA ILE A 48 10.99 2.73 -11.02
C ILE A 48 11.13 1.30 -11.57
N PRO A 49 10.82 1.03 -12.85
CA PRO A 49 11.13 -0.26 -13.46
C PRO A 49 12.60 -0.63 -13.25
N GLU A 50 12.86 -1.86 -12.81
CA GLU A 50 14.19 -2.37 -12.46
C GLU A 50 15.01 -2.70 -13.73
N THR A 51 15.33 -1.68 -14.53
CA THR A 51 16.23 -1.81 -15.69
C THR A 51 17.69 -1.83 -15.28
N ASP A 52 18.03 -1.13 -14.19
CA ASP A 52 19.40 -0.88 -13.76
C ASP A 52 19.63 -1.23 -12.29
N ARG A 53 20.88 -1.55 -11.93
CA ARG A 53 21.28 -1.79 -10.52
C ARG A 53 20.99 -0.58 -9.62
N ASN A 54 21.12 0.63 -10.15
CA ASN A 54 20.80 1.86 -9.43
C ASN A 54 19.29 1.97 -9.15
N ALA A 55 18.43 1.59 -10.10
CA ALA A 55 16.98 1.59 -9.92
C ALA A 55 16.56 0.60 -8.82
N ARG A 56 17.21 -0.56 -8.75
CA ARG A 56 16.98 -1.54 -7.68
C ARG A 56 17.36 -0.98 -6.30
N GLN A 57 18.52 -0.34 -6.16
CA GLN A 57 18.94 0.27 -4.89
C GLN A 57 18.01 1.41 -4.45
N GLN A 58 17.54 2.23 -5.40
CA GLN A 58 16.56 3.29 -5.13
C GLN A 58 15.23 2.72 -4.69
N ASN A 59 14.74 1.66 -5.34
CA ASN A 59 13.51 0.97 -4.97
C ASN A 59 13.62 0.35 -3.57
N GLU A 60 14.74 -0.30 -3.24
CA GLU A 60 14.99 -0.84 -1.90
C GLU A 60 14.95 0.26 -0.82
N THR A 61 15.59 1.40 -1.10
CA THR A 61 15.57 2.56 -0.19
C THR A 61 14.16 3.13 -0.03
N THR A 62 13.40 3.20 -1.13
CA THR A 62 12.01 3.68 -1.14
C THR A 62 11.09 2.74 -0.37
N MET A 63 11.28 1.43 -0.49
CA MET A 63 10.54 0.42 0.26
C MET A 63 10.91 0.43 1.75
N ALA A 64 12.18 0.65 2.08
CA ALA A 64 12.63 0.79 3.46
C ALA A 64 12.04 2.04 4.13
N ALA A 65 11.90 3.15 3.39
CA ALA A 65 11.26 4.36 3.89
C ALA A 65 9.73 4.24 4.05
N ALA A 66 9.11 3.23 3.43
CA ALA A 66 7.67 3.01 3.47
C ALA A 66 7.20 2.00 4.55
N ASN A 67 8.15 1.31 5.21
CA ASN A 67 7.92 0.35 6.30
C ASN A 67 8.12 1.01 7.67
#